data_AF-A0AB35HTW0-F1
#
_entry.id   AF-A0AB35HTW0-F1
#
_cell.length_a   1.000
_cell.length_b   1.000
_cell.length_c   1.000
_cell.angle_alpha   90.00
_cell.angle_beta   90.00
_cell.angle_gamma   90.00
#
_symmetry.space_group_name_H-M   'P 1'
#
loop_
_entity.id
_entity.type
_entity.pdbx_description
1 polymer ?
#
loop_
_entity_poly.entity_id
_entity_poly.type
_entity_poly.pdbx_seq_one_letter_code
_entity_poly.pdbx_strand_id
1 'polypeptide(L)' 'MFDEEERGPDEQLRLQFEAISQLPPEEKEIVKELLDGMIIRYQSRRWDTSRRQAG' A
#
# COMPACT_ATOMS: atom_id res chain seq x y z
N MET A 1 -0.08 -2.33 21.89
CA MET A 1 0.23 -3.55 21.11
C MET A 1 -0.95 -3.70 20.17
N PHE A 2 -0.77 -3.53 18.85
CA PHE A 2 -1.88 -3.65 17.92
C PHE A 2 -2.32 -5.11 17.89
N ASP A 3 -3.60 -5.37 18.16
CA ASP A 3 -4.16 -6.72 18.12
C ASP A 3 -3.87 -7.34 16.74
N GLU A 4 -3.51 -8.61 16.71
CA GLU A 4 -3.13 -9.31 15.47
C GLU A 4 -4.27 -9.31 14.44
N GLU A 5 -5.52 -9.16 14.91
CA GLU A 5 -6.72 -9.04 14.09
C GLU A 5 -6.89 -7.65 13.44
N GLU A 6 -6.22 -6.61 13.96
CA GLU A 6 -6.19 -5.26 13.36
C GLU A 6 -5.04 -5.09 12.35
N ARG A 7 -4.14 -6.08 12.25
CA ARG A 7 -2.98 -6.05 11.36
C ARG A 7 -3.23 -6.91 10.14
N GLY A 8 -4.02 -6.37 9.20
CA GLY A 8 -4.26 -7.00 7.92
C GLY A 8 -4.68 -5.98 6.86
N PRO A 9 -4.58 -6.32 5.57
CA PRO A 9 -5.20 -5.53 4.53
C PRO A 9 -6.72 -5.49 4.77
N ASP A 10 -7.36 -4.37 4.38
CA ASP A 10 -8.82 -4.26 4.34
C ASP A 10 -9.43 -5.47 3.64
N GLU A 11 -10.63 -5.88 4.06
CA GLU A 11 -11.33 -7.05 3.52
C GLU A 11 -11.45 -6.98 1.99
N GLN A 12 -11.54 -5.76 1.45
CA GLN A 12 -11.58 -5.49 0.01
C GLN A 12 -10.30 -5.88 -0.75
N LEU A 13 -9.14 -5.90 -0.09
CA LEU A 13 -7.83 -6.20 -0.68
C LEU A 13 -7.33 -7.61 -0.34
N ARG A 14 -8.00 -8.29 0.61
CA ARG A 14 -7.56 -9.59 1.14
C ARG A 14 -7.44 -10.65 0.04
N LEU A 15 -8.42 -10.72 -0.87
CA LEU A 15 -8.42 -11.67 -1.98
C LEU A 15 -7.32 -11.40 -3.01
N GLN A 16 -7.00 -10.13 -3.26
CA GLN A 16 -5.97 -9.72 -4.20
C GLN A 16 -4.59 -10.08 -3.64
N PHE A 17 -4.36 -9.87 -2.34
CA PHE A 17 -3.12 -10.30 -1.69
C PHE A 17 -2.97 -11.81 -1.66
N GLU A 18 -4.05 -12.57 -1.48
CA GLU A 18 -4.02 -14.03 -1.61
C GLU A 18 -3.61 -14.44 -3.02
N ALA A 19 -4.19 -13.85 -4.07
CA ALA A 19 -3.80 -14.11 -5.45
C ALA A 19 -2.32 -13.76 -5.72
N ILE A 20 -1.86 -12.61 -5.23
CA ILE A 20 -0.45 -12.17 -5.34
C ILE A 20 0.48 -13.16 -4.62
N SER A 21 0.06 -13.73 -3.49
CA SER A 21 0.85 -14.71 -2.73
C SER A 21 1.16 -15.99 -3.51
N GLN A 22 0.36 -16.30 -4.54
CA GLN A 22 0.54 -17.46 -5.42
C GLN A 22 1.43 -17.16 -6.64
N LEU A 23 1.80 -15.90 -6.88
CA LEU A 23 2.62 -15.52 -8.03
C LEU A 23 4.08 -16.01 -7.89
N PRO A 24 4.79 -16.19 -9.02
CA PRO A 24 6.23 -16.37 -9.04
C PRO A 24 6.96 -15.22 -8.31
N PRO A 25 8.15 -15.45 -7.74
CA PRO A 25 8.89 -14.43 -7.01
C PRO A 25 9.16 -13.15 -7.82
N GLU A 26 9.46 -13.29 -9.11
CA GLU A 26 9.74 -12.16 -10.01
C GLU A 26 8.50 -11.25 -10.17
N GLU A 27 7.33 -11.84 -10.35
CA GLU A 27 6.05 -11.12 -10.45
C GLU A 27 5.65 -10.46 -9.12
N LYS A 28 5.97 -11.09 -7.98
CA LYS A 28 5.74 -10.49 -6.66
C LYS A 28 6.56 -9.22 -6.45
N GLU A 29 7.81 -9.18 -6.92
CA GLU A 29 8.63 -7.98 -6.81
C GLU A 29 8.07 -6.84 -7.66
N ILE A 30 7.58 -7.12 -8.87
CA ILE A 30 6.92 -6.11 -9.71
C ILE A 30 5.70 -5.50 -8.98
N VAL A 31 4.87 -6.36 -8.36
CA VAL A 31 3.71 -5.89 -7.59
C VAL A 31 4.14 -5.03 -6.40
N LYS A 32 5.20 -5.42 -5.70
CA LYS A 32 5.75 -4.65 -4.57
C LYS A 32 6.24 -3.27 -5.01
N GLU A 33 7.02 -3.19 -6.09
CA GLU A 33 7.49 -1.92 -6.64
C GLU A 33 6.33 -0.98 -7.02
N LEU A 34 5.25 -1.54 -7.59
CA LEU A 34 4.06 -0.78 -7.96
C LEU A 34 3.35 -0.20 -6.73
N LEU A 35 3.15 -1.02 -5.69
CA LEU A 35 2.54 -0.59 -4.43
C LEU A 35 3.38 0.51 -3.75
N ASP A 36 4.70 0.34 -3.68
CA ASP A 36 5.63 1.31 -3.11
C ASP A 36 5.55 2.66 -3.85
N GLY A 37 5.54 2.62 -5.19
CA GLY A 37 5.36 3.82 -6.02
C GLY A 37 4.04 4.55 -5.77
N MET A 38 2.94 3.81 -5.59
CA MET A 38 1.63 4.40 -5.27
C MET A 38 1.63 5.07 -3.89
N ILE A 39 2.24 4.44 -2.89
CA ILE A 39 2.34 4.98 -1.53
C ILE A 39 3.13 6.30 -1.54
N ILE A 40 4.29 6.33 -2.20
CA ILE A 40 5.12 7.54 -2.31
C ILE A 40 4.35 8.67 -3.01
N ARG A 41 3.65 8.37 -4.10
CA ARG A 41 2.85 9.34 -4.84
C ARG A 41 1.73 9.93 -3.99
N TYR A 42 1.04 9.11 -3.21
CA TYR A 42 -0.01 9.57 -2.31
C TYR A 42 0.54 10.47 -1.21
N GLN A 43 1.63 10.06 -0.54
CA GLN A 43 2.25 10.85 0.52
C GLN A 43 2.76 12.20 0.01
N SER A 44 3.37 12.22 -1.17
CA SER A 44 3.86 13.45 -1.82
C SER A 44 2.72 14.46 -2.05
N ARG A 45 1.56 14.00 -2.54
CA ARG A 45 0.37 14.86 -2.72
C ARG A 45 -0.18 15.39 -1.40
N ARG A 46 -0.19 14.55 -0.37
CA ARG A 46 -0.67 14.94 0.97
C ARG A 46 0.20 16.03 1.58
N TRP A 47 1.52 15.94 1.47
CA TRP A 47 2.44 16.95 1.97
C TRP A 47 2.35 18.27 1.20
N ASP A 48 2.16 18.20 -0.13
CA ASP A 48 1.92 19.39 -0.96
C ASP A 48 0.63 20.12 -0.56
N THR A 49 -0.43 19.36 -0.30
CA THR A 49 -1.73 19.90 0.14
C THR A 49 -1.68 20.47 1.57
N SER A 50 -0.93 19.82 2.47
CA SER A 50 -0.73 20.30 3.86
C SER A 50 0.08 21.60 3.90
N ARG A 51 1.01 21.80 2.95
CA ARG A 51 1.78 23.04 2.81
C ARG A 51 0.93 24.21 2.27
N ARG A 52 -0.11 23.94 1.48
CA ARG A 52 -1.04 24.97 0.96
C ARG A 52 -2.10 25.44 1.95
N GLN A 53 -2.39 24.70 3.01
CA GLN A 53 -3.35 25.10 4.06
C GLN A 53 -2.69 25.85 5.23
N ALA A 54 -1.36 25.84 5.32
CA ALA A 54 -0.59 26.47 6.39
C ALA A 54 -0.01 27.85 6.00
N GLY A 55 -0.36 28.38 4.82
CA GLY A 55 0.02 29.70 4.35
C GLY A 55 -1.21 30.48 3.89
#